data_AF-T0ZBI9-F1
#
_entry.id   AF-T0ZBI9-F1
#
_cell.length_a   1.000
_cell.length_b   1.000
_cell.length_c   1.000
_cell.angle_alpha   90.00
_cell.angle_beta   90.00
_cell.angle_gamma   90.00
#
_symmetry.space_group_name_H-M   'P 1'
#
loop_
_entity.id
_entity.type
_entity.pdbx_description
1 polymer ?
#
loop_
_entity_poly.entity_id
_entity_poly.type
_entity_poly.pdbx_seq_one_letter_code
_entity_poly.pdbx_strand_id
1 'polypeptide(L)'
;TDPNYAMETIPGVTGYYGYGSIWAEDYSALAADYDWMYNDGLGSGNLDCTANNTSGCWGHRDNILHSAPGYQLIMGAGYQAMNGMVSLAQIFIAIPQNDVIPASDYSYTWSQAVAAGASF
;
A
#
# COMPACT_ATOMS: atom_id res chain seq x y z
N THR A 1 5.10 -1.79 11.21
CA THR A 1 4.40 -0.56 10.83
C THR A 1 4.48 -0.43 9.34
N ASP A 2 3.34 -0.27 8.69
CA ASP A 2 3.34 0.01 7.26
C ASP A 2 3.86 1.42 7.01
N PRO A 3 4.62 1.66 5.92
CA PRO A 3 5.01 3.00 5.54
C PRO A 3 3.79 3.89 5.27
N ASN A 4 3.70 4.97 6.01
CA ASN A 4 2.91 6.14 5.64
C ASN A 4 3.48 6.73 4.34
N TYR A 5 2.62 7.40 3.56
CA TYR A 5 3.02 8.00 2.31
C TYR A 5 4.27 8.88 2.45
N ALA A 6 5.32 8.56 1.71
CA ALA A 6 6.59 9.28 1.70
C ALA A 6 7.10 9.52 0.28
N MET A 7 7.74 10.67 0.05
CA MET A 7 8.40 11.00 -1.21
C MET A 7 9.88 10.63 -1.13
N GLU A 8 10.36 9.81 -2.06
CA GLU A 8 11.75 9.35 -2.12
C GLU A 8 12.36 9.47 -3.51
N THR A 9 13.70 9.50 -3.55
CA THR A 9 14.48 9.43 -4.79
C THR A 9 14.88 7.99 -5.03
N ILE A 10 14.44 7.40 -6.13
CA ILE A 10 14.80 6.01 -6.49
C ILE A 10 16.06 6.05 -7.37
N PRO A 11 17.16 5.38 -6.99
CA PRO A 11 18.36 5.32 -7.82
C PRO A 11 18.06 4.83 -9.23
N GLY A 12 18.45 5.61 -10.23
CA GLY A 12 18.23 5.28 -11.65
C GLY A 12 16.90 5.78 -12.23
N VAL A 13 16.08 6.47 -11.43
CA VAL A 13 14.81 7.04 -11.88
C VAL A 13 14.82 8.56 -11.76
N THR A 14 14.30 9.26 -12.77
CA THR A 14 14.22 10.73 -12.78
C THR A 14 12.90 11.16 -12.14
N GLY A 15 12.94 11.97 -11.08
CA GLY A 15 11.73 12.45 -10.38
C GLY A 15 11.67 12.00 -8.91
N TYR A 16 10.66 12.52 -8.19
CA TYR A 16 10.31 12.03 -6.86
C TYR A 16 9.20 11.00 -7.00
N TYR A 17 9.33 9.88 -6.29
CA TYR A 17 8.31 8.84 -6.24
C TYR A 17 7.71 8.84 -4.86
N GLY A 18 6.38 8.95 -4.80
CA GLY A 18 5.65 8.75 -3.56
C GLY A 18 5.28 7.30 -3.39
N TYR A 19 5.35 6.76 -2.19
CA TYR A 19 4.75 5.46 -1.90
C TYR A 19 4.19 5.38 -0.49
N GLY A 20 3.15 4.56 -0.33
CA GLY A 20 2.64 4.11 0.96
C GLY A 20 2.13 2.69 0.82
N SER A 21 1.98 1.97 1.93
CA SER A 21 1.39 0.63 1.89
C SER A 21 0.40 0.41 3.02
N ILE A 22 -0.43 -0.61 2.86
CA ILE A 22 -1.41 -1.04 3.83
C ILE A 22 -1.38 -2.55 3.86
N TRP A 23 -1.26 -3.12 5.06
CA TRP A 23 -1.53 -4.51 5.34
C TRP A 23 -2.85 -4.61 6.12
N ALA A 24 -3.60 -5.68 5.87
CA ALA A 24 -4.79 -6.00 6.66
C ALA A 24 -4.93 -7.51 6.85
N GLU A 25 -5.36 -7.89 8.04
CA GLU A 25 -5.97 -9.20 8.30
C GLU A 25 -7.47 -8.99 8.46
N ASP A 26 -8.22 -9.20 7.38
CA ASP A 26 -9.66 -8.97 7.38
C ASP A 26 -10.36 -9.90 6.38
N TYR A 27 -11.67 -10.09 6.53
CA TYR A 27 -12.44 -11.06 5.75
C TYR A 27 -12.62 -10.68 4.27
N SER A 28 -12.38 -9.42 3.90
CA SER A 28 -12.40 -8.97 2.50
C SER A 28 -11.69 -7.64 2.31
N ALA A 29 -11.29 -7.32 1.07
CA ALA A 29 -10.71 -6.02 0.73
C ALA A 29 -11.64 -4.84 1.09
N LEU A 30 -12.96 -4.98 0.87
CA LEU A 30 -13.92 -3.94 1.21
C LEU A 30 -14.01 -3.68 2.73
N ALA A 31 -13.89 -4.74 3.52
CA ALA A 31 -13.88 -4.63 4.98
C ALA A 31 -12.61 -3.93 5.45
N ALA A 32 -11.46 -4.33 4.90
CA ALA A 32 -10.18 -3.70 5.21
C ALA A 32 -10.19 -2.20 4.85
N ASP A 33 -10.70 -1.84 3.68
CA ASP A 33 -10.83 -0.43 3.28
C ASP A 33 -11.77 0.34 4.22
N TYR A 34 -12.85 -0.29 4.71
CA TYR A 34 -13.76 0.34 5.68
C TYR A 34 -13.08 0.57 7.03
N ASP A 35 -12.41 -0.45 7.57
CA ASP A 35 -11.72 -0.36 8.86
C ASP A 35 -10.57 0.65 8.80
N TRP A 36 -9.78 0.67 7.73
CA TRP A 36 -8.72 1.65 7.57
C TRP A 36 -9.21 3.06 7.25
N MET A 37 -10.41 3.21 6.68
CA MET A 37 -11.00 4.54 6.47
C MET A 37 -11.60 5.12 7.76
N TYR A 38 -12.22 4.29 8.60
CA TYR A 38 -13.09 4.76 9.69
C TYR A 38 -12.69 4.29 11.10
N ASN A 39 -11.89 3.24 11.21
CA ASN A 39 -11.47 2.58 12.45
C ASN A 39 -9.93 2.44 12.54
N ASP A 40 -9.19 3.47 12.15
CA ASP A 40 -7.72 3.49 12.14
C ASP A 40 -7.10 4.30 13.31
N GLY A 41 -7.94 4.65 14.30
CA GLY A 41 -7.59 5.50 15.44
C GLY A 41 -7.36 4.74 16.75
N LEU A 42 -7.11 5.48 17.83
CA LEU A 42 -6.78 4.89 19.13
C LEU A 42 -7.92 4.01 19.64
N GLY A 43 -7.57 2.77 20.04
CA GLY A 43 -8.52 1.78 20.52
C GLY A 43 -9.10 0.87 19.43
N SER A 44 -8.62 1.00 18.18
CA SER A 44 -8.95 0.08 17.09
C SER A 44 -8.01 -1.13 17.00
N GLY A 45 -8.14 -1.91 15.93
CA GLY A 45 -7.23 -3.01 15.58
C GLY A 45 -5.90 -2.56 14.95
N ASN A 46 -5.66 -1.26 14.76
CA ASN A 46 -4.38 -0.77 14.23
C ASN A 46 -3.26 -0.98 15.26
N LEU A 47 -2.36 -1.92 14.96
CA LEU A 47 -1.25 -2.31 15.83
C LEU A 47 -0.20 -1.21 16.03
N ASP A 48 -0.10 -0.25 15.11
CA ASP A 48 0.82 0.88 15.23
C ASP A 48 0.21 2.03 16.04
N CYS A 49 -1.12 2.15 16.05
CA CYS A 49 -1.84 3.15 16.82
C CYS A 49 -2.05 2.70 18.28
N THR A 50 -1.16 3.12 19.17
CA THR A 50 -1.26 2.79 20.61
C THR A 50 -1.25 4.06 21.45
N ALA A 51 -1.62 3.95 22.74
CA ALA A 51 -1.55 5.08 23.67
C ALA A 51 -0.12 5.66 23.81
N ASN A 52 0.91 4.85 23.49
CA ASN A 52 2.31 5.24 23.50
C ASN A 52 2.87 5.58 22.11
N ASN A 53 2.12 5.32 21.04
CA ASN A 53 2.47 5.64 19.65
C ASN A 53 1.24 6.20 18.93
N THR A 54 0.97 7.49 19.12
CA THR A 54 -0.16 8.15 18.45
C THR A 54 0.15 8.56 17.02
N SER A 55 1.42 8.55 16.60
CA SER A 55 1.81 8.83 15.20
C SER A 55 1.42 7.71 14.24
N GLY A 56 1.17 6.50 14.74
CA GLY A 56 0.66 5.38 13.96
C GLY A 56 -0.83 5.44 13.66
N CYS A 57 -1.56 6.34 14.32
CA CYS A 57 -3.00 6.47 14.16
C CYS A 57 -3.34 7.20 12.86
N TRP A 58 -4.33 6.69 12.14
CA TRP A 58 -4.85 7.26 10.88
C TRP A 58 -3.88 7.20 9.69
N GLY A 59 -2.73 6.52 9.82
CA GLY A 59 -1.76 6.39 8.74
C GLY A 59 -2.29 5.63 7.52
N HIS A 60 -3.08 4.57 7.74
CA HIS A 60 -3.69 3.82 6.65
C HIS A 60 -4.78 4.66 5.97
N ARG A 61 -5.58 5.39 6.75
CA ARG A 61 -6.56 6.35 6.21
C ARG A 61 -5.90 7.40 5.33
N ASP A 62 -4.78 7.96 5.79
CA ASP A 62 -4.03 8.98 5.07
C ASP A 62 -3.48 8.42 3.75
N ASN A 63 -3.04 7.16 3.72
CA ASN A 63 -2.65 6.47 2.48
C ASN A 63 -3.83 6.34 1.49
N ILE A 64 -5.02 5.95 1.94
CA ILE A 64 -6.21 5.81 1.07
C ILE A 64 -6.68 7.16 0.53
N LEU A 65 -6.69 8.20 1.36
CA LEU A 65 -7.16 9.54 1.01
C LEU A 65 -6.09 10.38 0.32
N HIS A 66 -4.88 9.85 0.15
CA HIS A 66 -3.76 10.60 -0.38
C HIS A 66 -4.07 11.18 -1.76
N SER A 67 -3.65 12.43 -1.97
CA SER A 67 -3.76 13.11 -3.25
C SER A 67 -2.40 13.67 -3.65
N ALA A 68 -2.01 13.46 -4.90
CA ALA A 68 -0.74 13.91 -5.44
C ALA A 68 -0.95 14.69 -6.75
N PRO A 69 -1.30 15.99 -6.69
CA PRO A 69 -1.45 16.82 -7.88
C PRO A 69 -0.17 16.85 -8.73
N GLY A 70 -0.30 16.61 -10.03
CA GLY A 70 0.84 16.51 -10.95
C GLY A 70 1.52 15.13 -10.99
N TYR A 71 0.95 14.15 -10.28
CA TYR A 71 1.39 12.76 -10.29
C TYR A 71 0.25 11.85 -10.74
N GLN A 72 0.59 10.73 -11.38
CA GLN A 72 -0.30 9.60 -11.57
C GLN A 72 -0.22 8.71 -10.33
N LEU A 73 -1.37 8.40 -9.74
CA LEU A 73 -1.50 7.45 -8.64
C LEU A 73 -1.76 6.05 -9.19
N ILE A 74 -1.05 5.08 -8.62
CA ILE A 74 -1.03 3.69 -9.04
C ILE A 74 -1.16 2.84 -7.80
N MET A 75 -1.92 1.75 -7.89
CA MET A 75 -2.08 0.84 -6.78
C MET A 75 -1.89 -0.60 -7.24
N GLY A 76 -1.16 -1.37 -6.43
CA GLY A 76 -1.06 -2.81 -6.54
C GLY A 76 -1.65 -3.46 -5.29
N ALA A 77 -2.27 -4.62 -5.44
CA ALA A 77 -2.81 -5.37 -4.33
C ALA A 77 -2.40 -6.85 -4.38
N GLY A 78 -2.23 -7.44 -3.20
CA GLY A 78 -1.96 -8.85 -2.97
C GLY A 78 -2.98 -9.44 -2.01
N TYR A 79 -3.32 -10.71 -2.22
CA TYR A 79 -4.23 -11.47 -1.38
C TYR A 79 -3.66 -12.87 -1.18
N GLN A 80 -3.65 -13.33 0.07
CA GLN A 80 -3.32 -14.69 0.42
C GLN A 80 -4.25 -15.19 1.52
N ALA A 81 -4.82 -16.38 1.34
CA ALA A 81 -5.56 -17.07 2.38
C ALA A 81 -4.84 -18.36 2.78
N MET A 82 -4.62 -18.55 4.07
CA MET A 82 -3.99 -19.76 4.63
C MET A 82 -4.66 -20.16 5.94
N ASN A 83 -5.10 -21.41 6.04
CA ASN A 83 -5.73 -21.97 7.25
C ASN A 83 -6.91 -21.14 7.79
N GLY A 84 -7.67 -20.48 6.91
CA GLY A 84 -8.82 -19.65 7.30
C GLY A 84 -8.46 -18.21 7.70
N MET A 85 -7.17 -17.85 7.74
CA MET A 85 -6.73 -16.47 7.88
C MET A 85 -6.59 -15.83 6.49
N VAL A 86 -7.02 -14.58 6.35
CA VAL A 86 -6.91 -13.79 5.13
C VAL A 86 -5.91 -12.67 5.36
N SER A 87 -4.89 -12.59 4.51
CA SER A 87 -3.93 -11.50 4.48
C SER A 87 -4.10 -10.71 3.19
N LEU A 88 -4.27 -9.40 3.33
CA LEU A 88 -4.39 -8.44 2.27
C LEU A 88 -3.19 -7.49 2.34
N ALA A 89 -2.67 -7.11 1.19
CA ALA A 89 -1.64 -6.09 1.09
C ALA A 89 -1.99 -5.14 -0.07
N GLN A 90 -1.77 -3.85 0.13
CA GLN A 90 -1.91 -2.82 -0.88
C GLN A 90 -0.64 -1.96 -0.89
N ILE A 91 -0.21 -1.54 -2.08
CA ILE A 91 0.84 -0.55 -2.27
C ILE A 91 0.31 0.58 -3.13
N PHE A 92 0.53 1.81 -2.72
CA PHE A 92 0.21 3.02 -3.44
C PHE A 92 1.51 3.65 -3.93
N ILE A 93 1.54 4.08 -5.19
CA ILE A 93 2.70 4.71 -5.82
C ILE A 93 2.23 5.97 -6.54
N ALA A 94 2.91 7.08 -6.32
CA ALA A 94 2.77 8.31 -7.08
C ALA A 94 3.97 8.48 -8.01
N ILE A 95 3.72 8.54 -9.31
CA ILE A 95 4.74 8.77 -10.34
C ILE A 95 4.51 10.13 -11.02
N PRO A 96 5.54 10.87 -11.44
CA PRO A 96 5.34 12.14 -12.14
C PRO A 96 4.46 11.95 -13.38
N GLN A 97 3.45 12.80 -13.58
CA GLN A 97 2.46 12.62 -14.67
C GLN A 97 3.08 12.70 -16.08
N ASN A 98 4.26 13.33 -16.20
CA ASN A 98 5.00 13.43 -17.46
C ASN A 98 5.85 12.19 -17.74
N ASP A 99 6.06 11.32 -16.75
CA ASP A 99 6.69 10.01 -16.91
C ASP A 99 5.59 8.99 -17.19
N VAL A 100 5.24 8.84 -18.48
CA VAL A 100 4.29 7.81 -18.91
C VAL A 100 4.99 6.46 -18.80
N ILE A 101 4.81 5.75 -17.67
CA ILE A 101 5.18 4.33 -17.60
C ILE A 101 4.10 3.56 -18.39
N PRO A 102 4.47 2.83 -19.46
CA PRO A 102 3.53 2.04 -20.25
C PRO A 102 2.76 1.04 -19.37
N ALA A 103 1.49 0.78 -19.69
CA ALA A 103 0.67 -0.17 -18.93
C ALA A 103 1.30 -1.57 -18.84
N SER A 104 2.13 -1.95 -19.83
CA SER A 104 2.91 -3.18 -19.83
C SER A 104 3.91 -3.28 -18.66
N ASP A 105 4.43 -2.15 -18.21
CA ASP A 105 5.46 -2.09 -17.18
C ASP A 105 4.85 -2.14 -15.77
N TYR A 106 3.52 -2.00 -15.65
CA TYR A 106 2.77 -2.30 -14.42
C TYR A 106 2.34 -3.77 -14.31
N SER A 107 2.58 -4.59 -15.34
CA SER A 107 2.23 -5.99 -15.30
C SER A 107 3.40 -6.81 -14.76
N TYR A 108 3.22 -7.35 -13.55
CA TYR A 108 4.13 -8.32 -12.96
C TYR A 108 3.41 -9.66 -12.82
N THR A 109 3.65 -10.56 -13.77
CA THR A 109 2.97 -11.86 -13.83
C THR A 109 3.52 -12.81 -12.77
N TRP A 110 2.73 -13.82 -12.42
CA TRP A 110 3.19 -14.91 -11.56
C TRP A 110 4.43 -15.62 -12.13
N SER A 111 4.53 -15.77 -13.45
CA SER A 111 5.71 -16.35 -14.09
C SER A 111 6.97 -15.49 -13.89
N GLN A 112 6.85 -14.16 -13.92
CA GLN A 112 7.95 -13.24 -13.61
C GLN A 112 8.32 -13.29 -12.12
N ALA A 113 7.33 -13.41 -11.23
CA ALA A 113 7.57 -13.59 -9.80
C ALA A 113 8.36 -14.87 -9.51
N VAL A 114 7.96 -16.00 -10.10
CA VAL A 114 8.68 -17.28 -9.96
C VAL A 114 10.09 -17.19 -10.55
N ALA A 115 10.25 -16.55 -11.71
CA ALA A 115 11.57 -16.34 -12.31
C ALA A 115 12.50 -15.48 -11.42
N ALA A 116 11.94 -14.57 -10.63
CA ALA A 116 12.67 -13.77 -9.64
C ALA A 116 12.88 -14.48 -8.29
N GLY A 117 12.42 -15.72 -8.14
CA GLY A 117 12.66 -16.55 -6.96
C GLY A 117 11.46 -16.71 -6.02
N ALA A 118 10.26 -16.26 -6.39
CA ALA A 118 9.06 -16.60 -5.62
C ALA A 118 8.75 -18.12 -5.71
N SER A 119 8.40 -18.73 -4.59
CA SER A 119 7.93 -20.12 -4.52
C SER A 119 6.72 -20.24 -3.60
N PHE A 120 5.97 -21.34 -3.72
CA PHE A 120 4.94 -21.73 -2.75
C PHE A 120 5.57 -22.30 -1.47
#